data_AF-A0A7V0YDG4-F1
#
_entry.id   AF-A0A7V0YDG4-F1
#
_cell.length_a   1.000
_cell.length_b   1.000
_cell.length_c   1.000
_cell.angle_alpha   90.00
_cell.angle_beta   90.00
_cell.angle_gamma   90.00
#
_symmetry.space_group_name_H-M   'P 1'
#
loop_
_entity.id
_entity.type
_entity.pdbx_description
1 polymer ?
#
loop_
_entity_poly.entity_id
_entity_poly.type
_entity_poly.pdbx_seq_one_letter_code
_entity_poly.pdbx_strand_id
1 'polypeptide(L)'
;AEGTAGPAALMVATYYCNALHASWWREKSKSGGQVVEQIIHLFDLARYLLGEPRTVYARQDNLFHRDVPGYTVEDVSCTTITFASGALASISATNNAIPGRWLARFDVVTRNLTAFFSDINRAVFVHTDRPGNPEETIDSNRDVFREEALDLIRAILEDRPTRTPLREGALSLDLVLAAEHSAREGREIVLSGSAGPVRDVAAR
;
A
#
# COMPACT_ATOMS: atom_id res chain seq x y z
N ALA A 1 -12.38 12.17 -8.56
CA ALA A 1 -12.48 13.29 -7.59
C ALA A 1 -11.87 14.52 -8.25
N GLU A 2 -12.52 15.68 -8.15
CA GLU A 2 -12.32 16.89 -8.97
C GLU A 2 -10.96 17.62 -8.80
N GLY A 3 -9.86 16.93 -8.49
CA GLY A 3 -8.52 17.52 -8.36
C GLY A 3 -8.37 18.54 -7.22
N THR A 4 -9.38 18.69 -6.36
CA THR A 4 -9.46 19.75 -5.34
C THR A 4 -8.49 19.57 -4.18
N ALA A 5 -8.03 18.35 -3.92
CA ALA A 5 -7.02 18.05 -2.89
C ALA A 5 -5.63 18.64 -3.23
N GLY A 6 -5.36 18.93 -4.51
CA GLY A 6 -4.03 19.32 -4.96
C GLY A 6 -3.01 18.17 -4.89
N PRO A 7 -1.72 18.45 -5.12
CA PRO A 7 -0.70 17.40 -5.16
C PRO A 7 -0.54 16.70 -3.81
N ALA A 8 -0.42 15.37 -3.84
CA ALA A 8 -0.08 14.57 -2.67
C ALA A 8 1.41 14.71 -2.33
N ALA A 9 1.73 14.83 -1.05
CA ALA A 9 3.10 15.07 -0.57
C ALA A 9 3.61 13.94 0.32
N LEU A 10 2.75 13.35 1.15
CA LEU A 10 3.13 12.35 2.13
C LEU A 10 2.06 11.26 2.26
N MET A 11 2.51 10.01 2.37
CA MET A 11 1.72 8.91 2.92
C MET A 11 2.46 8.27 4.09
N VAL A 12 1.76 8.02 5.19
CA VAL A 12 2.28 7.20 6.30
C VAL A 12 1.33 6.04 6.50
N ALA A 13 1.84 4.81 6.45
CA ALA A 13 1.02 3.62 6.56
C ALA A 13 1.59 2.63 7.55
N THR A 14 0.68 1.92 8.23
CA THR A 14 1.01 0.84 9.16
C THR A 14 0.16 -0.38 8.88
N TYR A 15 0.78 -1.56 9.00
CA TYR A 15 0.07 -2.83 8.96
C TYR A 15 0.43 -3.68 10.16
N TYR A 16 -0.55 -3.92 11.04
CA TYR A 16 -0.37 -4.73 12.24
C TYR A 16 -1.27 -5.94 12.21
N CYS A 17 -0.67 -7.12 12.27
CA CYS A 17 -1.41 -8.36 12.48
C CYS A 17 -0.61 -9.33 13.36
N ASN A 18 -1.21 -10.47 13.71
CA ASN A 18 -0.45 -11.64 14.10
C ASN A 18 -0.96 -12.86 13.33
N ALA A 19 -0.12 -13.36 12.43
CA ALA A 19 -0.49 -14.29 11.38
C ALA A 19 0.48 -15.48 11.31
N LEU A 20 0.24 -16.52 12.10
CA LEU A 20 0.95 -17.82 12.01
C LEU A 20 0.11 -18.91 11.30
N HIS A 21 -0.97 -18.51 10.64
CA HIS A 21 -2.09 -19.39 10.28
C HIS A 21 -1.81 -20.32 9.09
N ALA A 22 -0.86 -20.00 8.22
CA ALA A 22 -0.51 -20.81 7.06
C ALA A 22 0.97 -21.23 7.09
N SER A 23 1.24 -22.53 6.93
CA SER A 23 2.62 -23.06 6.88
C SER A 23 3.39 -22.53 5.67
N TRP A 24 2.76 -22.52 4.50
CA TRP A 24 3.38 -22.02 3.27
C TRP A 24 3.75 -20.54 3.36
N TRP A 25 2.94 -19.74 4.07
CA TRP A 25 3.17 -18.30 4.20
C TRP A 25 4.45 -17.98 4.97
N ARG A 26 4.74 -18.77 6.01
CA ARG A 26 5.95 -18.65 6.84
C ARG A 26 7.24 -19.00 6.10
N GLU A 27 7.13 -19.66 4.94
CA GLU A 27 8.26 -20.06 4.12
C GLU A 27 8.53 -19.00 3.04
N LYS A 28 9.60 -18.22 3.18
CA LYS A 28 9.92 -17.12 2.24
C LYS A 28 10.08 -17.57 0.80
N SER A 29 10.52 -18.81 0.56
CA SER A 29 10.58 -19.40 -0.79
C SER A 29 9.22 -19.62 -1.45
N LYS A 30 8.12 -19.61 -0.67
CA LYS A 30 6.74 -19.78 -1.14
C LYS A 30 5.96 -18.47 -1.14
N SER A 31 6.11 -17.64 -0.10
CA SER A 31 5.40 -16.37 0.04
C SER A 31 6.13 -15.18 -0.57
N GLY A 32 7.46 -15.22 -0.66
CA GLY A 32 8.29 -14.06 -1.02
C GLY A 32 8.63 -13.15 0.17
N GLY A 33 8.05 -13.36 1.35
CA GLY A 33 8.30 -12.55 2.54
C GLY A 33 7.13 -11.65 2.93
N GLN A 34 7.26 -10.97 4.08
CA GLN A 34 6.21 -10.09 4.61
C GLN A 34 5.87 -8.96 3.64
N VAL A 35 6.89 -8.31 3.07
CA VAL A 35 6.67 -7.14 2.19
C VAL A 35 5.97 -7.53 0.89
N VAL A 36 6.35 -8.68 0.33
CA VAL A 36 5.83 -9.15 -0.97
C VAL A 36 4.40 -9.67 -0.88
N GLU A 37 4.07 -10.45 0.14
CA GLU A 37 2.76 -11.10 0.23
C GLU A 37 1.78 -10.31 1.10
N GLN A 38 2.21 -9.92 2.30
CA GLN A 38 1.28 -9.47 3.32
C GLN A 38 0.94 -7.98 3.19
N ILE A 39 1.91 -7.14 2.84
CA ILE A 39 1.74 -5.68 2.86
C ILE A 39 1.85 -5.02 1.51
N ILE A 40 1.96 -5.79 0.42
CA ILE A 40 1.95 -5.27 -0.96
C ILE A 40 0.75 -4.35 -1.24
N HIS A 41 -0.39 -4.58 -0.58
CA HIS A 41 -1.57 -3.72 -0.68
C HIS A 41 -1.30 -2.26 -0.28
N LEU A 42 -0.46 -2.00 0.73
CA LEU A 42 -0.11 -0.63 1.12
C LEU A 42 0.87 0.02 0.14
N PHE A 43 1.72 -0.78 -0.51
CA PHE A 43 2.61 -0.31 -1.58
C PHE A 43 1.81 0.02 -2.85
N ASP A 44 0.82 -0.80 -3.19
CA ASP A 44 -0.12 -0.56 -4.29
C ASP A 44 -0.94 0.71 -4.04
N LEU A 45 -1.48 0.89 -2.83
CA LEU A 45 -2.18 2.13 -2.44
C LEU A 45 -1.25 3.34 -2.51
N ALA A 46 0.00 3.23 -2.07
CA ALA A 46 0.97 4.31 -2.19
C ALA A 46 1.24 4.68 -3.66
N ARG A 47 1.38 3.69 -4.55
CA ARG A 47 1.49 3.92 -6.00
C ARG A 47 0.24 4.60 -6.57
N TYR A 48 -0.94 4.09 -6.20
CA TYR A 48 -2.21 4.64 -6.66
C TYR A 48 -2.40 6.11 -6.26
N LEU A 49 -1.97 6.49 -5.04
CA LEU A 49 -2.18 7.83 -4.49
C LEU A 49 -1.06 8.82 -4.83
N LEU A 50 0.20 8.35 -4.89
CA LEU A 50 1.39 9.20 -5.02
C LEU A 50 2.07 9.11 -6.40
N GLY A 51 1.65 8.17 -7.25
CA GLY A 51 2.15 7.95 -8.59
C GLY A 51 3.28 6.92 -8.66
N GLU A 52 4.15 7.04 -9.66
CA GLU A 52 5.22 6.06 -9.87
C GLU A 52 6.40 6.24 -8.90
N PRO A 53 6.88 5.15 -8.28
CA PRO A 53 8.01 5.21 -7.35
C PRO A 53 9.32 5.43 -8.12
N ARG A 54 10.24 6.19 -7.51
CA ARG A 54 11.57 6.49 -8.05
C ARG A 54 12.66 5.76 -7.27
N THR A 55 12.61 5.81 -5.94
CA THR A 55 13.56 5.11 -5.07
C THR A 55 12.84 4.44 -3.91
N VAL A 56 13.43 3.38 -3.39
CA VAL A 56 12.97 2.69 -2.19
C VAL A 56 14.14 2.30 -1.31
N TYR A 57 13.99 2.52 -0.01
CA TYR A 57 14.87 2.03 1.02
C TYR A 57 14.08 1.24 2.06
N ALA A 58 14.52 0.02 2.37
CA ALA A 58 13.85 -0.82 3.35
C ALA A 58 14.81 -1.43 4.38
N ARG A 59 14.24 -1.76 5.53
CA ARG A 59 14.80 -2.64 6.54
C ARG A 59 13.75 -3.67 6.92
N GLN A 60 14.18 -4.91 7.04
CA GLN A 60 13.33 -6.02 7.44
C GLN A 60 14.14 -6.98 8.30
N ASP A 61 13.49 -7.63 9.26
CA ASP A 61 14.11 -8.63 10.13
C ASP A 61 13.04 -9.59 10.66
N ASN A 62 13.48 -10.72 11.21
CA ASN A 62 12.67 -11.58 12.06
C ASN A 62 13.15 -11.39 13.49
N LEU A 63 12.40 -10.65 14.31
CA LEU A 63 12.75 -10.32 15.69
C LEU A 63 12.01 -11.16 16.74
N PHE A 64 10.87 -11.74 16.39
CA PHE A 64 9.91 -12.31 17.31
C PHE A 64 9.55 -13.78 17.03
N HIS A 65 9.77 -14.28 15.81
CA HIS A 65 9.37 -15.63 15.40
C HIS A 65 10.54 -16.55 15.05
N ARG A 66 11.75 -16.28 15.56
CA ARG A 66 12.95 -17.10 15.31
C ARG A 66 12.84 -18.53 15.86
N ASP A 67 11.99 -18.73 16.86
CA ASP A 67 11.70 -20.02 17.50
C ASP A 67 10.52 -20.76 16.86
N VAL A 68 9.79 -20.13 15.94
CA VAL A 68 8.65 -20.76 15.24
C VAL A 68 9.18 -21.68 14.12
N PRO A 69 8.87 -23.00 14.15
CA PRO A 69 9.34 -23.92 13.13
C PRO A 69 8.90 -23.53 11.73
N GLY A 70 9.86 -23.53 10.79
CA GLY A 70 9.62 -23.21 9.38
C GLY A 70 9.42 -21.71 9.09
N TYR A 71 9.64 -20.83 10.07
CA TYR A 71 9.49 -19.40 9.90
C TYR A 71 10.76 -18.78 9.31
N THR A 72 10.73 -18.54 8.00
CA THR A 72 11.85 -17.97 7.23
C THR A 72 11.53 -16.61 6.62
N VAL A 73 10.31 -16.11 6.81
CA VAL A 73 9.93 -14.73 6.49
C VAL A 73 10.38 -13.75 7.57
N GLU A 74 10.35 -12.48 7.23
CA GLU A 74 10.49 -11.35 8.15
C GLU A 74 9.19 -11.12 8.94
N ASP A 75 9.31 -10.63 10.18
CA ASP A 75 8.16 -10.31 11.03
C ASP A 75 8.00 -8.82 11.36
N VAL A 76 9.00 -8.02 10.97
CA VAL A 76 8.98 -6.57 11.05
C VAL A 76 9.63 -5.97 9.82
N SER A 77 9.06 -4.87 9.34
CA SER A 77 9.62 -4.10 8.23
C SER A 77 9.34 -2.61 8.38
N CYS A 78 10.26 -1.78 7.89
CA CYS A 78 10.13 -0.35 7.71
C CYS A 78 10.67 0.04 6.34
N THR A 79 9.87 0.76 5.55
CA THR A 79 10.20 1.12 4.17
C THR A 79 9.91 2.59 3.91
N THR A 80 10.86 3.29 3.29
CA THR A 80 10.68 4.66 2.79
C THR A 80 10.75 4.64 1.27
N ILE A 81 9.82 5.35 0.62
CA ILE A 81 9.71 5.43 -0.85
C ILE A 81 9.73 6.90 -1.26
N THR A 82 10.51 7.22 -2.28
CA THR A 82 10.44 8.52 -2.97
C THR A 82 9.76 8.33 -4.32
N PHE A 83 8.75 9.13 -4.62
CA PHE A 83 8.00 9.08 -5.87
C PHE A 83 8.59 10.04 -6.91
N ALA A 84 8.27 9.81 -8.19
CA ALA A 84 8.72 10.68 -9.29
C ALA A 84 8.25 12.14 -9.13
N SER A 85 7.13 12.35 -8.45
CA SER A 85 6.58 13.67 -8.08
C SER A 85 7.37 14.38 -6.97
N GLY A 86 8.26 13.68 -6.27
CA GLY A 86 8.91 14.15 -5.05
C GLY A 86 8.11 13.86 -3.77
N ALA A 87 6.91 13.28 -3.87
CA ALA A 87 6.17 12.79 -2.72
C ALA A 87 6.94 11.67 -2.00
N LEU A 88 6.68 11.50 -0.71
CA LEU A 88 7.31 10.49 0.13
C LEU A 88 6.26 9.55 0.73
N ALA A 89 6.60 8.28 0.88
CA ALA A 89 5.85 7.36 1.72
C ALA A 89 6.73 6.69 2.78
N SER A 90 6.15 6.47 3.96
CA SER A 90 6.71 5.62 5.01
C SER A 90 5.72 4.51 5.32
N ILE A 91 6.13 3.25 5.15
CA ILE A 91 5.30 2.07 5.38
C ILE A 91 6.02 1.16 6.38
N SER A 92 5.37 0.89 7.51
CA SER A 92 5.88 -0.02 8.53
C SER A 92 4.90 -1.15 8.80
N ALA A 93 5.41 -2.35 9.03
CA ALA A 93 4.56 -3.48 9.31
C ALA A 93 5.14 -4.41 10.35
N THR A 94 4.25 -5.11 11.04
CA THR A 94 4.62 -6.29 11.82
C THR A 94 3.51 -7.33 11.79
N ASN A 95 3.92 -8.61 11.76
CA ASN A 95 3.04 -9.75 11.95
C ASN A 95 3.17 -10.38 13.35
N ASN A 96 3.71 -9.63 14.31
CA ASN A 96 3.76 -10.00 15.73
C ASN A 96 2.95 -9.01 16.61
N ALA A 97 1.91 -8.39 16.05
CA ALA A 97 1.01 -7.53 16.81
C ALA A 97 -0.10 -8.35 17.49
N ILE A 98 -1.37 -7.99 17.26
CA ILE A 98 -2.50 -8.53 18.01
C ILE A 98 -3.06 -9.78 17.31
N PRO A 99 -3.13 -10.95 17.98
CA PRO A 99 -3.77 -12.15 17.44
C PRO A 99 -5.22 -11.90 17.01
N GLY A 100 -5.59 -12.41 15.82
CA GLY A 100 -6.93 -12.30 15.27
C GLY A 100 -7.34 -10.90 14.80
N ARG A 101 -6.38 -9.97 14.66
CA ARG A 101 -6.63 -8.63 14.10
C ARG A 101 -5.72 -8.36 12.90
N TRP A 102 -6.26 -7.65 11.93
CA TRP A 102 -5.56 -7.16 10.74
C TRP A 102 -5.86 -5.67 10.62
N LEU A 103 -4.91 -4.85 11.04
CA LEU A 103 -5.06 -3.40 11.16
C LEU A 103 -4.21 -2.74 10.07
N ALA A 104 -4.84 -2.40 8.95
CA ALA A 104 -4.25 -1.60 7.88
C ALA A 104 -4.74 -0.15 8.05
N ARG A 105 -3.82 0.76 8.37
CA ARG A 105 -4.11 2.18 8.55
C ARG A 105 -3.16 3.00 7.72
N PHE A 106 -3.63 4.10 7.17
CA PHE A 106 -2.75 5.02 6.47
C PHE A 106 -3.32 6.43 6.45
N ASP A 107 -2.42 7.39 6.42
CA ASP A 107 -2.74 8.80 6.32
C ASP A 107 -2.13 9.35 5.04
N VAL A 108 -2.84 10.27 4.39
CA VAL A 108 -2.40 10.92 3.15
C VAL A 108 -2.50 12.42 3.34
N VAL A 109 -1.38 13.12 3.13
CA VAL A 109 -1.33 14.58 3.15
C VAL A 109 -1.18 15.09 1.73
N THR A 110 -2.13 15.92 1.32
CA THR A 110 -2.12 16.65 0.06
C THR A 110 -2.06 18.16 0.34
N ARG A 111 -1.93 18.98 -0.70
CA ARG A 111 -1.85 20.44 -0.55
C ARG A 111 -3.04 21.03 0.22
N ASN A 112 -4.25 20.56 -0.07
CA ASN A 112 -5.50 21.16 0.39
C ASN A 112 -6.31 20.23 1.29
N LEU A 113 -5.82 19.02 1.56
CA LEU A 113 -6.58 17.99 2.25
C LEU A 113 -5.66 16.97 2.94
N THR A 114 -6.00 16.60 4.17
CA THR A 114 -5.41 15.46 4.87
C THR A 114 -6.48 14.40 5.08
N ALA A 115 -6.19 13.16 4.70
CA ALA A 115 -7.09 12.02 4.87
C ALA A 115 -6.50 11.02 5.87
N PHE A 116 -7.31 10.58 6.83
CA PHE A 116 -6.96 9.59 7.83
C PHE A 116 -7.79 8.33 7.61
N PHE A 117 -7.16 7.21 7.24
CA PHE A 117 -7.84 5.93 7.01
C PHE A 117 -7.62 5.00 8.20
N SER A 118 -8.73 4.65 8.84
CA SER A 118 -8.73 3.71 9.97
C SER A 118 -8.85 2.25 9.54
N ASP A 119 -9.47 2.02 8.37
CA ASP A 119 -9.56 0.77 7.64
C ASP A 119 -9.95 1.04 6.16
N ILE A 120 -10.16 0.00 5.36
CA ILE A 120 -10.52 0.08 3.92
C ILE A 120 -11.88 0.73 3.63
N ASN A 121 -12.73 0.89 4.65
CA ASN A 121 -14.11 1.38 4.55
C ASN A 121 -14.35 2.66 5.37
N ARG A 122 -13.37 3.11 6.16
CA ARG A 122 -13.51 4.23 7.09
C ARG A 122 -12.38 5.23 6.99
N ALA A 123 -12.74 6.47 6.71
CA ALA A 123 -11.80 7.57 6.62
C ALA A 123 -12.40 8.91 7.07
N VAL A 124 -11.53 9.81 7.53
CA VAL A 124 -11.87 11.21 7.79
C VAL A 124 -11.01 12.07 6.89
N PHE A 125 -11.64 12.97 6.15
CA PHE A 125 -11.03 13.92 5.22
C PHE A 125 -11.13 15.31 5.82
N VAL A 126 -9.99 15.96 6.07
CA VAL A 126 -9.92 17.31 6.63
C VAL A 126 -9.44 18.26 5.54
N HIS A 127 -10.29 19.20 5.12
CA HIS A 127 -9.92 20.22 4.12
C HIS A 127 -9.10 21.33 4.78
N THR A 128 -7.84 21.48 4.38
CA THR A 128 -6.89 22.43 4.99
C THR A 128 -6.83 23.77 4.27
N ASP A 129 -7.50 23.89 3.12
CA ASP A 129 -7.59 25.10 2.30
C ASP A 129 -8.79 26.01 2.65
N ARG A 130 -9.60 25.61 3.64
CA ARG A 130 -10.85 26.28 4.01
C ARG A 130 -10.84 26.73 5.48
N PRO A 131 -11.41 27.89 5.82
CA PRO A 131 -11.53 28.34 7.21
C PRO A 131 -12.24 27.31 8.09
N GLY A 132 -11.68 27.04 9.27
CA GLY A 132 -12.25 26.10 10.23
C GLY A 132 -12.01 24.61 9.93
N ASN A 133 -11.28 24.29 8.84
CA ASN A 133 -10.90 22.94 8.45
C ASN A 133 -12.06 21.93 8.44
N PRO A 134 -13.06 22.10 7.56
CA PRO A 134 -14.24 21.25 7.56
C PRO A 134 -13.85 19.78 7.29
N GLU A 135 -14.55 18.88 7.98
CA GLU A 135 -14.33 17.43 7.89
C GLU A 135 -15.43 16.74 7.08
N GLU A 136 -15.04 15.75 6.28
CA GLU A 136 -15.93 14.78 5.64
C GLU A 136 -15.57 13.39 6.16
N THR A 137 -16.57 12.66 6.67
CA THR A 137 -16.38 11.31 7.21
C THR A 137 -17.00 10.29 6.28
N ILE A 138 -16.21 9.30 5.89
CA ILE A 138 -16.67 8.07 5.27
C ILE A 138 -16.74 7.01 6.35
N ASP A 139 -17.95 6.51 6.62
CA ASP A 139 -18.20 5.32 7.43
C ASP A 139 -19.06 4.36 6.62
N SER A 140 -18.40 3.35 6.03
CA SER A 140 -19.05 2.37 5.18
C SER A 140 -18.96 0.97 5.77
N ASN A 141 -19.93 0.14 5.39
CA ASN A 141 -19.96 -1.30 5.57
C ASN A 141 -20.06 -2.02 4.21
N ARG A 142 -19.70 -1.32 3.13
CA ARG A 142 -19.67 -1.88 1.78
C ARG A 142 -18.68 -3.05 1.71
N ASP A 143 -19.11 -4.13 1.09
CA ASP A 143 -18.25 -5.26 0.79
C ASP A 143 -17.40 -4.92 -0.44
N VAL A 144 -16.19 -4.45 -0.21
CA VAL A 144 -15.27 -4.01 -1.27
C VAL A 144 -14.83 -5.17 -2.16
N PHE A 145 -14.75 -6.39 -1.63
CA PHE A 145 -14.38 -7.59 -2.40
C PHE A 145 -15.50 -7.97 -3.36
N ARG A 146 -16.75 -7.86 -2.91
CA ARG A 146 -17.91 -8.01 -3.80
C ARG A 146 -17.91 -6.96 -4.90
N GLU A 147 -17.65 -5.69 -4.58
CA GLU A 147 -17.62 -4.63 -5.60
C GLU A 147 -16.48 -4.79 -6.61
N GLU A 148 -15.31 -5.26 -6.17
CA GLU A 148 -14.19 -5.62 -7.04
C GLU A 148 -14.58 -6.77 -7.99
N ALA A 149 -15.15 -7.86 -7.46
CA ALA A 149 -15.60 -8.99 -8.26
C ALA A 149 -16.67 -8.58 -9.28
N LEU A 150 -17.59 -7.70 -8.89
CA LEU A 150 -18.61 -7.16 -9.79
C LEU A 150 -18.01 -6.25 -10.87
N ASP A 151 -16.95 -5.48 -10.60
CA ASP A 151 -16.26 -4.73 -11.65
C ASP A 151 -15.64 -5.66 -12.70
N LEU A 152 -15.00 -6.73 -12.26
CA LEU A 152 -14.45 -7.74 -13.16
C LEU A 152 -15.55 -8.40 -14.01
N ILE A 153 -16.66 -8.82 -13.40
CA ILE A 153 -17.80 -9.42 -14.11
C ILE A 153 -18.35 -8.43 -15.15
N ARG A 154 -18.56 -7.16 -14.77
CA ARG A 154 -19.03 -6.12 -15.71
C ARG A 154 -18.03 -5.91 -16.84
N ALA A 155 -16.74 -5.86 -16.55
CA ALA A 155 -15.69 -5.72 -17.56
C ALA A 155 -15.75 -6.83 -18.62
N ILE A 156 -15.99 -8.08 -18.19
CA ILE A 156 -16.17 -9.23 -19.08
C ILE A 156 -17.45 -9.10 -19.91
N LEU A 157 -18.58 -8.80 -19.27
CA LEU A 157 -19.89 -8.73 -19.94
C LEU A 157 -19.99 -7.58 -20.94
N GLU A 158 -19.35 -6.45 -20.63
CA GLU A 158 -19.40 -5.21 -21.43
C GLU A 158 -18.22 -5.10 -22.41
N ASP A 159 -17.30 -6.07 -22.44
CA ASP A 159 -16.05 -6.05 -23.21
C ASP A 159 -15.27 -4.74 -23.05
N ARG A 160 -15.07 -4.32 -21.79
CA ARG A 160 -14.32 -3.11 -21.44
C ARG A 160 -13.10 -3.45 -20.58
N PRO A 161 -12.10 -2.55 -20.51
CA PRO A 161 -11.03 -2.70 -19.54
C PRO A 161 -11.55 -2.76 -18.09
N THR A 162 -10.88 -3.55 -17.26
CA THR A 162 -11.06 -3.51 -15.80
C THR A 162 -10.66 -2.14 -15.27
N ARG A 163 -11.25 -1.74 -14.13
CA ARG A 163 -10.85 -0.50 -13.46
C ARG A 163 -9.37 -0.50 -13.10
N THR A 164 -8.86 -1.65 -12.67
CA THR A 164 -7.44 -1.90 -12.37
C THR A 164 -6.90 -2.97 -13.33
N PRO A 165 -6.12 -2.60 -14.35
CA PRO A 165 -5.49 -3.57 -15.26
C PRO A 165 -4.45 -4.44 -14.55
N LEU A 166 -4.25 -5.68 -15.03
CA LEU A 166 -3.27 -6.62 -14.47
C LEU A 166 -1.85 -6.04 -14.35
N ARG A 167 -1.48 -5.13 -15.27
CA ARG A 167 -0.18 -4.44 -15.25
C ARG A 167 0.06 -3.68 -13.96
N GLU A 168 -0.96 -3.14 -13.31
CA GLU A 168 -0.78 -2.43 -12.04
C GLU A 168 -0.27 -3.36 -10.94
N GLY A 169 -0.75 -4.61 -10.90
CA GLY A 169 -0.24 -5.62 -9.97
C GLY A 169 1.23 -5.97 -10.23
N ALA A 170 1.65 -6.05 -11.50
CA ALA A 170 3.05 -6.29 -11.86
C ALA A 170 3.97 -5.14 -11.43
N LEU A 171 3.52 -3.90 -11.60
CA LEU A 171 4.29 -2.71 -11.19
C LEU A 171 4.37 -2.59 -9.65
N SER A 172 3.29 -2.96 -8.93
CA SER A 172 3.32 -3.05 -7.47
C SER A 172 4.25 -4.17 -6.99
N LEU A 173 4.30 -5.29 -7.71
CA LEU A 173 5.25 -6.37 -7.46
C LEU A 173 6.70 -5.90 -7.65
N ASP A 174 7.00 -5.16 -8.73
CA ASP A 174 8.34 -4.61 -8.97
C ASP A 174 8.80 -3.73 -7.80
N LEU A 175 7.89 -2.92 -7.23
CA LEU A 175 8.18 -2.08 -6.08
C LEU A 175 8.51 -2.88 -4.81
N VAL A 176 7.72 -3.89 -4.46
CA VAL A 176 7.99 -4.70 -3.26
C VAL A 176 9.24 -5.57 -3.43
N LEU A 177 9.52 -6.06 -4.63
CA LEU A 177 10.78 -6.76 -4.93
C LEU A 177 11.99 -5.82 -4.82
N ALA A 178 11.85 -4.55 -5.20
CA ALA A 178 12.88 -3.54 -4.98
C ALA A 178 13.06 -3.23 -3.48
N ALA A 179 11.99 -3.22 -2.69
CA ALA A 179 12.07 -3.08 -1.23
C ALA A 179 12.80 -4.27 -0.58
N GLU A 180 12.47 -5.51 -0.98
CA GLU A 180 13.20 -6.71 -0.57
C GLU A 180 14.70 -6.63 -0.92
N HIS A 181 15.00 -6.21 -2.16
CA HIS A 181 16.38 -6.00 -2.60
C HIS A 181 17.08 -4.97 -1.70
N SER A 182 16.43 -3.83 -1.43
CA SER A 182 16.99 -2.79 -0.56
C SER A 182 17.32 -3.30 0.83
N ALA A 183 16.41 -4.07 1.44
CA ALA A 183 16.61 -4.65 2.77
C ALA A 183 17.82 -5.59 2.80
N ARG A 184 17.94 -6.44 1.78
CA ARG A 184 19.05 -7.39 1.65
C ARG A 184 20.42 -6.72 1.45
N GLU A 185 20.48 -5.66 0.64
CA GLU A 185 21.74 -4.95 0.33
C GLU A 185 22.08 -3.84 1.33
N GLY A 186 21.14 -3.47 2.19
CA GLY A 186 21.36 -2.41 3.16
C GLY A 186 21.36 -1.00 2.58
N ARG A 187 20.94 -0.79 1.33
CA ARG A 187 21.05 0.48 0.59
C ARG A 187 19.79 0.83 -0.20
N GLU A 188 19.67 2.09 -0.62
CA GLU A 188 18.57 2.54 -1.48
C GLU A 188 18.66 1.89 -2.88
N ILE A 189 17.50 1.54 -3.43
CA ILE A 189 17.33 0.99 -4.77
C ILE A 189 16.59 2.01 -5.63
N VAL A 190 17.13 2.29 -6.81
CA VAL A 190 16.48 3.14 -7.83
C VAL A 190 15.62 2.24 -8.71
N LEU A 191 14.35 2.58 -8.90
CA LEU A 191 13.48 1.91 -9.86
C LEU A 191 13.69 2.53 -11.25
N SER A 192 14.09 1.72 -12.22
CA SER A 192 14.13 2.11 -13.62
C SER A 192 12.70 2.24 -14.13
N GLY A 193 12.18 3.46 -14.15
CA GLY A 193 10.81 3.71 -14.59
C GLY A 193 10.59 3.26 -16.04
N SER A 194 9.62 2.37 -16.27
CA SER A 194 8.85 2.47 -17.51
C SER A 194 8.07 3.77 -17.40
N ALA A 195 8.57 4.83 -18.02
CA ALA A 195 7.87 6.11 -18.10
C ALA A 195 6.56 5.94 -18.90
N GLY A 196 5.51 5.51 -18.21
CA GLY A 196 4.13 5.68 -18.64
C GLY A 196 3.59 7.02 -18.13
N PRO A 197 2.67 7.67 -18.84
CA PRO A 197 2.13 8.95 -18.40
C PRO A 197 1.48 8.80 -17.02
N VAL A 198 1.78 9.74 -16.12
CA VAL A 198 1.09 9.93 -14.84
C VAL A 198 -0.41 9.96 -15.16
N ARG A 199 -1.12 8.91 -14.76
CA ARG A 199 -2.58 8.89 -14.92
C ARG A 199 -3.15 9.85 -13.92
N ASP A 200 -3.77 10.90 -14.43
CA ASP A 200 -4.59 11.80 -13.66
C ASP A 200 -5.75 10.99 -13.05
N VAL A 201 -5.70 10.76 -11.74
CA VAL A 201 -6.75 10.07 -10.97
C VAL A 201 -8.06 10.90 -10.97
N ALA A 202 -8.06 12.10 -11.58
CA ALA A 202 -9.22 12.97 -11.71
C ALA A 202 -10.18 12.64 -12.87
N ALA A 203 -9.87 11.70 -13.76
CA ALA A 203 -10.76 11.36 -14.88
C ALA A 203 -11.36 9.95 -14.76
N ARG A 204 -12.38 9.78 -13.91
CA ARG A 204 -13.51 8.84 -14.01
C ARG A 204 -14.46 8.99 -12.83
#